data_AF-A0A8J2LXC5-F1
#
_entry.id   AF-A0A8J2LXC5-F1
#
_cell.length_a   1.000
_cell.length_b   1.000
_cell.length_c   1.000
_cell.angle_alpha   90.00
_cell.angle_beta   90.00
_cell.angle_gamma   90.00
#
_symmetry.space_group_name_H-M   'P 1'
#
loop_
_entity.id
_entity.type
_entity.pdbx_description
1 polymer ?
#
loop_
_entity_poly.entity_id
_entity_poly.type
_entity_poly.pdbx_seq_one_letter_code
_entity_poly.pdbx_strand_id
1 'polypeptide(L)'
;MFLDLCDIGNTVSAKTFLEIICELGTDFEGVGIVSGKVSSSYIECLQQIASKVSEKQYVLRKLYFLFDKDQSDSLLGAESILQYFFTYLCSNIMEPLDRELDFYPINGKVWKDFLFSCCSGYASDQYSDWMLFIQLMSMLIKKSESVWRAMMPRIFSKFPAKRFREMPIHSLICVFSLFISSLHNTDMEETSNKVISLATAAFDPSDKERHDVLIRVVQCTKYILDENHHDSSQAVATLIALMGRLDDKKDVSLYAECCMCIGEKVSEIGSLMRFLPSMSDMDLEQLLVMTAHCRTENSVLWNAAISHLKSPNFSMAISYIVEQLAIKFERNQSAFQNMRQVVQNLLAEKSCKFEVCLYFLREFLRRTNDGTYPVELIVPIWLVVTFEKPDTDELNDISESIWKNLRVSFRRNCLYFEAFSMDSPSTILLIRWLFETVSKNANNNKKWVYENIMSWSELLVAPLHRILMNGEETTVMQCCRIMSYLYMYVAQQIYKPPSECNFNRSPFVRFCKLILQNVLLVREFPAIFVREVLPNYMAGMLSLPVHSVPYLLRVVSDILEKHLDDTVLKGIFVNMLKEKPQLTTALYASSKVGTKLFNFVSQIK
;
A
#
# COMPACT_ATOMS: atom_id res chain seq x y z
N MET A 1 -42.78 -2.43 -56.23
CA MET A 1 -43.98 -1.61 -55.97
C MET A 1 -43.69 -0.44 -55.03
N PHE A 2 -43.23 -0.66 -53.78
CA PHE A 2 -42.95 0.43 -52.83
C PHE A 2 -41.72 1.28 -53.18
N LEU A 3 -40.64 0.64 -53.62
CA LEU A 3 -39.46 1.36 -54.16
C LEU A 3 -39.85 2.19 -55.39
N ASP A 4 -40.70 1.64 -56.25
CA ASP A 4 -41.24 2.36 -57.41
C ASP A 4 -42.10 3.57 -57.01
N LEU A 5 -42.85 3.52 -55.90
CA LEU A 5 -43.61 4.66 -55.36
C LEU A 5 -42.74 5.75 -54.70
N CYS A 6 -41.56 5.37 -54.20
CA CYS A 6 -40.54 6.33 -53.75
C CYS A 6 -39.80 6.96 -54.95
N ASP A 7 -39.51 6.19 -55.99
CA ASP A 7 -38.73 6.63 -57.16
C ASP A 7 -39.57 7.38 -58.20
N ILE A 8 -40.86 7.05 -58.30
CA ILE A 8 -41.81 7.69 -59.23
C ILE A 8 -42.66 8.68 -58.43
N GLY A 9 -42.16 9.92 -58.30
CA GLY A 9 -42.99 11.09 -57.98
C GLY A 9 -42.98 11.62 -56.55
N ASN A 10 -42.13 11.11 -55.62
CA ASN A 10 -42.07 11.57 -54.22
C ASN A 10 -43.44 11.55 -53.48
N THR A 11 -44.40 10.74 -53.94
CA THR A 11 -45.79 10.76 -53.45
C THR A 11 -45.94 10.35 -51.98
N VAL A 12 -45.01 9.58 -51.43
CA VAL A 12 -44.91 9.24 -50.00
C VAL A 12 -43.45 9.30 -49.59
N SER A 13 -43.16 9.96 -48.46
CA SER A 13 -41.77 10.14 -48.02
C SER A 13 -41.15 8.83 -47.53
N ALA A 14 -39.87 8.61 -47.80
CA ALA A 14 -39.12 7.46 -47.27
C ALA A 14 -39.15 7.39 -45.73
N LYS A 15 -39.31 8.55 -45.06
CA LYS A 15 -39.45 8.65 -43.59
C LYS A 15 -40.77 8.02 -43.11
N THR A 16 -41.88 8.32 -43.78
CA THR A 16 -43.20 7.74 -43.49
C THR A 16 -43.21 6.23 -43.73
N PHE A 17 -42.49 5.74 -44.73
CA PHE A 17 -42.38 4.29 -44.96
C PHE A 17 -41.56 3.58 -43.90
N LEU A 18 -40.45 4.19 -43.45
CA LEU A 18 -39.67 3.63 -42.35
C LEU A 18 -40.53 3.52 -41.07
N GLU A 19 -41.38 4.51 -40.79
CA GLU A 19 -42.34 4.45 -39.68
C GLU A 19 -43.30 3.27 -39.80
N ILE A 20 -43.90 3.10 -40.98
CA ILE A 20 -44.84 2.00 -41.24
C ILE A 20 -44.16 0.64 -41.06
N ILE A 21 -42.95 0.46 -41.61
CA ILE A 21 -42.20 -0.79 -41.48
C ILE A 21 -41.85 -1.06 -40.00
N CYS A 22 -41.40 -0.04 -39.26
CA CYS A 22 -41.04 -0.18 -37.85
C CYS A 22 -42.25 -0.42 -36.92
N GLU A 23 -43.43 0.09 -37.27
CA GLU A 23 -44.70 -0.16 -36.56
C GLU A 23 -45.22 -1.59 -36.82
N LEU A 24 -45.08 -2.08 -38.06
CA LEU A 24 -45.59 -3.39 -38.47
C LEU A 24 -44.69 -4.56 -38.04
N GLY A 25 -43.40 -4.32 -37.78
CA GLY A 25 -42.44 -5.34 -37.33
C GLY A 25 -42.09 -6.38 -38.39
N THR A 26 -41.29 -7.39 -38.01
CA THR A 26 -40.94 -8.54 -38.88
C THR A 26 -42.04 -9.60 -38.97
N ASP A 27 -43.13 -9.47 -38.21
CA ASP A 27 -44.29 -10.37 -38.19
C ASP A 27 -45.03 -10.50 -39.54
N PHE A 28 -44.62 -9.73 -40.55
CA PHE A 28 -45.10 -9.88 -41.93
C PHE A 28 -44.76 -11.23 -42.58
N GLU A 29 -43.80 -12.00 -42.05
CA GLU A 29 -43.53 -13.37 -42.53
C GLU A 29 -44.63 -14.38 -42.11
N GLY A 30 -45.54 -14.01 -41.20
CA GLY A 30 -46.61 -14.89 -40.69
C GLY A 30 -47.79 -15.10 -41.63
N VAL A 31 -47.93 -14.31 -42.71
CA VAL A 31 -49.08 -14.39 -43.62
C VAL A 31 -48.61 -14.67 -45.05
N GLY A 32 -48.11 -15.89 -45.24
CA GLY A 32 -48.15 -16.57 -46.54
C GLY A 32 -46.83 -16.62 -47.33
N ILE A 33 -46.33 -17.86 -47.42
CA ILE A 33 -45.65 -18.49 -48.57
C ILE A 33 -44.09 -18.50 -48.56
N VAL A 34 -43.58 -19.74 -48.34
CA VAL A 34 -42.44 -20.42 -49.00
C VAL A 34 -41.01 -19.93 -48.70
N SER A 35 -40.35 -20.71 -47.85
CA SER A 35 -39.01 -21.31 -48.05
C SER A 35 -37.92 -20.41 -48.69
N GLY A 36 -37.04 -19.92 -47.83
CA GLY A 36 -35.58 -19.94 -48.04
C GLY A 36 -34.92 -18.77 -48.79
N LYS A 37 -35.66 -17.83 -49.40
CA LYS A 37 -35.06 -16.71 -50.17
C LYS A 37 -35.60 -15.31 -49.85
N VAL A 38 -36.54 -15.16 -48.93
CA VAL A 38 -37.31 -13.91 -48.76
C VAL A 38 -36.66 -12.94 -47.77
N SER A 39 -35.98 -13.43 -46.73
CA SER A 39 -35.35 -12.59 -45.69
C SER A 39 -34.29 -11.62 -46.24
N SER A 40 -33.50 -12.04 -47.24
CA SER A 40 -32.53 -11.15 -47.92
C SER A 40 -33.19 -10.00 -48.67
N SER A 41 -34.39 -10.21 -49.23
CA SER A 41 -35.12 -9.18 -49.99
C SER A 41 -35.73 -8.08 -49.10
N TYR A 42 -36.16 -8.45 -47.88
CA TYR A 42 -36.72 -7.51 -46.92
C TYR A 42 -35.66 -6.56 -46.38
N ILE A 43 -34.51 -7.10 -45.97
CA ILE A 43 -33.40 -6.29 -45.46
C ILE A 43 -32.78 -5.40 -46.55
N GLU A 44 -32.66 -5.88 -47.78
CA GLU A 44 -32.24 -5.06 -48.92
C GLU A 44 -33.22 -3.90 -49.19
N CYS A 45 -34.52 -4.14 -49.10
CA CYS A 45 -35.54 -3.10 -49.24
C CYS A 45 -35.44 -2.06 -48.10
N LEU A 46 -35.28 -2.52 -46.86
CA LEU A 46 -35.08 -1.67 -45.70
C LEU A 46 -33.81 -0.82 -45.82
N GLN A 47 -32.71 -1.39 -46.34
CA GLN A 47 -31.47 -0.68 -46.64
C GLN A 47 -31.69 0.44 -47.66
N GLN A 48 -32.40 0.15 -48.76
CA GLN A 48 -32.68 1.13 -49.80
C GLN A 48 -33.55 2.28 -49.27
N ILE A 49 -34.56 2.00 -48.46
CA ILE A 49 -35.39 3.03 -47.82
C ILE A 49 -34.56 3.85 -46.82
N ALA A 50 -33.79 3.20 -45.94
CA ALA A 50 -32.90 3.85 -44.98
C ALA A 50 -31.88 4.78 -45.67
N SER A 51 -31.40 4.40 -46.86
CA SER A 51 -30.46 5.22 -47.63
C SER A 51 -31.06 6.53 -48.14
N LYS A 52 -32.37 6.54 -48.45
CA LYS A 52 -33.12 7.69 -49.00
C LYS A 52 -33.59 8.69 -47.94
N VAL A 53 -33.63 8.31 -46.66
CA VAL A 53 -33.97 9.23 -45.56
C VAL A 53 -32.79 10.15 -45.26
N SER A 54 -33.01 11.47 -45.25
CA SER A 54 -31.98 12.48 -45.01
C SER A 54 -31.49 12.52 -43.56
N GLU A 55 -32.39 12.34 -42.60
CA GLU A 55 -32.11 12.40 -41.16
C GLU A 55 -31.59 11.05 -40.63
N LYS A 56 -30.27 10.85 -40.66
CA LYS A 56 -29.65 9.54 -40.33
C LYS A 56 -29.82 9.11 -38.88
N GLN A 57 -29.79 10.06 -37.93
CA GLN A 57 -30.08 9.82 -36.51
C GLN A 57 -31.44 9.16 -36.31
N TYR A 58 -32.46 9.69 -37.00
CA TYR A 58 -33.82 9.16 -36.97
C TYR A 58 -33.87 7.70 -37.43
N VAL A 59 -33.17 7.39 -38.52
CA VAL A 59 -33.13 6.04 -39.08
C VAL A 59 -32.46 5.06 -38.12
N LEU A 60 -31.29 5.40 -37.57
CA LEU A 60 -30.56 4.53 -36.64
C LEU A 60 -31.39 4.18 -35.40
N ARG A 61 -32.14 5.14 -34.84
CA ARG A 61 -33.05 4.89 -33.70
C ARG A 61 -34.17 3.92 -34.07
N LYS A 62 -34.82 4.14 -35.21
CA LYS A 62 -35.91 3.27 -35.67
C LYS A 62 -35.42 1.85 -35.96
N LEU A 63 -34.24 1.71 -36.57
CA LEU A 63 -33.60 0.41 -36.79
C LEU A 63 -33.25 -0.30 -35.47
N TYR A 64 -32.77 0.42 -34.47
CA TYR A 64 -32.51 -0.15 -33.15
C TYR A 64 -33.78 -0.78 -32.57
N PHE A 65 -34.88 -0.04 -32.50
CA PHE A 65 -36.14 -0.55 -31.96
C PHE A 65 -36.77 -1.69 -32.77
N LEU A 66 -36.56 -1.69 -34.10
CA LEU A 66 -37.01 -2.77 -34.96
C LEU A 66 -36.28 -4.07 -34.62
N PHE A 67 -34.95 -4.05 -34.69
CA PHE A 67 -34.13 -5.24 -34.47
C PHE A 67 -34.07 -5.67 -33.00
N ASP A 68 -34.35 -4.78 -32.04
CA ASP A 68 -34.44 -5.14 -30.62
C ASP A 68 -35.61 -6.11 -30.33
N LYS A 69 -36.67 -6.10 -31.15
CA LYS A 69 -37.80 -7.03 -31.02
C LYS A 69 -37.58 -8.39 -31.69
N ASP A 70 -36.59 -8.47 -32.58
CA ASP A 70 -36.35 -9.63 -33.46
C ASP A 70 -35.46 -10.72 -32.80
N GLN A 71 -35.64 -11.99 -33.22
CA GLN A 71 -34.82 -13.14 -32.82
C GLN A 71 -33.60 -13.34 -33.76
N SER A 72 -32.61 -14.15 -33.37
CA SER A 72 -31.32 -14.29 -34.08
C SER A 72 -31.44 -14.64 -35.57
N ASP A 73 -32.41 -15.48 -35.93
CA ASP A 73 -32.56 -16.02 -37.28
C ASP A 73 -33.16 -15.01 -38.29
N SER A 74 -33.90 -14.00 -37.81
CA SER A 74 -34.47 -12.93 -38.66
C SER A 74 -33.50 -11.77 -38.91
N LEU A 75 -32.29 -11.82 -38.33
CA LEU A 75 -31.25 -10.79 -38.49
C LEU A 75 -30.27 -11.06 -39.64
N LEU A 76 -30.47 -12.15 -40.41
CA LEU A 76 -29.65 -12.45 -41.59
C LEU A 76 -29.78 -11.34 -42.65
N GLY A 77 -28.65 -10.76 -43.06
CA GLY A 77 -28.59 -9.66 -44.01
C GLY A 77 -28.46 -8.28 -43.36
N ALA A 78 -28.70 -8.15 -42.05
CA ALA A 78 -28.59 -6.88 -41.31
C ALA A 78 -27.18 -6.27 -41.40
N GLU A 79 -26.16 -7.09 -41.67
CA GLU A 79 -24.81 -6.63 -41.97
C GLU A 79 -24.75 -5.67 -43.16
N SER A 80 -25.63 -5.78 -44.15
CA SER A 80 -25.66 -4.88 -45.32
C SER A 80 -26.07 -3.44 -44.94
N ILE A 81 -27.05 -3.31 -44.03
CA ILE A 81 -27.47 -2.03 -43.45
C ILE A 81 -26.34 -1.45 -42.60
N LEU A 82 -25.72 -2.26 -41.75
CA LEU A 82 -24.58 -1.85 -40.94
C LEU A 82 -23.39 -1.40 -41.80
N GLN A 83 -23.12 -2.09 -42.91
CA GLN A 83 -22.08 -1.69 -43.87
C GLN A 83 -22.35 -0.33 -44.51
N TYR A 84 -23.62 -0.06 -44.88
CA TYR A 84 -24.02 1.22 -45.43
C TYR A 84 -23.76 2.35 -44.43
N PHE A 85 -24.28 2.22 -43.20
CA PHE A 85 -24.10 3.23 -42.17
C PHE A 85 -22.63 3.38 -41.73
N PHE A 86 -21.89 2.29 -41.62
CA PHE A 86 -20.46 2.33 -41.32
C PHE A 86 -19.68 3.09 -42.41
N THR A 87 -20.00 2.86 -43.68
CA THR A 87 -19.35 3.55 -44.81
C THR A 87 -19.70 5.03 -44.82
N TYR A 88 -20.96 5.38 -44.57
CA TYR A 88 -21.44 6.75 -44.42
C TYR A 88 -20.72 7.48 -43.26
N LEU A 89 -20.68 6.87 -42.08
CA LEU A 89 -20.00 7.46 -40.92
C LEU A 89 -18.50 7.63 -41.15
N CYS A 90 -17.87 6.67 -41.84
CA CYS A 90 -16.45 6.71 -42.16
C CYS A 90 -16.05 7.79 -43.19
N SER A 91 -16.99 8.34 -43.96
CA SER A 91 -16.66 9.39 -44.94
C SER A 91 -16.26 10.70 -44.26
N ASN A 92 -16.87 10.98 -43.10
CA ASN A 92 -16.70 12.26 -42.41
C ASN A 92 -15.82 12.13 -41.14
N ILE A 93 -15.31 10.94 -40.85
CA ILE A 93 -14.57 10.64 -39.62
C ILE A 93 -13.21 11.36 -39.51
N MET A 94 -12.70 11.95 -40.59
CA MET A 94 -11.44 12.71 -40.56
C MET A 94 -11.69 14.22 -40.39
N GLU A 95 -12.94 14.67 -40.48
CA GLU A 95 -13.26 16.09 -40.39
C GLU A 95 -13.30 16.53 -38.92
N PRO A 96 -12.69 17.68 -38.55
CA PRO A 96 -12.84 18.25 -37.22
C PRO A 96 -14.32 18.61 -36.98
N LEU A 97 -14.93 18.08 -35.92
CA LEU A 97 -16.26 18.49 -35.49
C LEU A 97 -16.17 19.87 -34.82
N ASP A 98 -16.96 20.84 -35.32
CA ASP A 98 -17.15 22.17 -34.72
C ASP A 98 -18.06 22.14 -33.46
N ARG A 99 -18.66 20.99 -33.13
CA ARG A 99 -19.58 20.83 -31.98
C ARG A 99 -18.88 20.16 -30.80
N GLU A 100 -19.23 20.60 -29.60
CA GLU A 100 -18.89 19.87 -28.36
C GLU A 100 -19.38 18.43 -28.46
N LEU A 101 -18.51 17.49 -28.07
CA LEU A 101 -18.84 16.07 -28.03
C LEU A 101 -20.01 15.80 -27.08
N ASP A 102 -20.98 14.99 -27.52
CA ASP A 102 -22.06 14.50 -26.64
C ASP A 102 -21.50 13.72 -25.43
N PHE A 103 -20.31 13.13 -25.59
CA PHE A 103 -19.61 12.41 -24.54
C PHE A 103 -18.08 12.50 -24.69
N TYR A 104 -17.41 12.91 -23.63
CA TYR A 104 -15.96 12.89 -23.51
C TYR A 104 -15.57 12.11 -22.25
N PRO A 105 -14.97 10.91 -22.37
CA PRO A 105 -14.71 10.06 -21.22
C PRO A 105 -13.69 10.69 -20.29
N ILE A 106 -14.03 10.85 -19.01
CA ILE A 106 -13.11 11.40 -18.01
C ILE A 106 -12.19 10.28 -17.46
N ASN A 107 -12.72 9.08 -17.26
CA ASN A 107 -11.97 7.88 -16.90
C ASN A 107 -12.55 6.63 -17.60
N GLY A 108 -11.83 5.50 -17.49
CA GLY A 108 -12.24 4.25 -18.13
C GLY A 108 -13.57 3.70 -17.62
N LYS A 109 -13.89 3.90 -16.34
CA LYS A 109 -15.17 3.46 -15.74
C LYS A 109 -16.36 4.25 -16.30
N VAL A 110 -16.25 5.58 -16.36
CA VAL A 110 -17.30 6.44 -16.94
C VAL A 110 -17.49 6.12 -18.42
N TRP A 111 -16.41 5.83 -19.15
CA TRP A 111 -16.50 5.38 -20.55
C TRP A 111 -17.26 4.07 -20.67
N LYS A 112 -16.93 3.09 -19.82
CA LYS A 112 -17.64 1.81 -19.72
C LYS A 112 -19.11 2.00 -19.42
N ASP A 113 -19.42 2.64 -18.30
CA ASP A 113 -20.79 2.83 -17.81
C ASP A 113 -21.64 3.58 -18.85
N PHE A 114 -21.06 4.56 -19.53
CA PHE A 114 -21.70 5.24 -20.65
C PHE A 114 -22.02 4.29 -21.81
N LEU A 115 -21.05 3.50 -22.29
CA LEU A 115 -21.28 2.56 -23.39
C LEU A 115 -22.30 1.48 -23.03
N PHE A 116 -22.32 0.99 -21.79
CA PHE A 116 -23.31 -0.01 -21.35
C PHE A 116 -24.69 0.57 -21.08
N SER A 117 -24.79 1.79 -20.53
CA SER A 117 -26.07 2.49 -20.37
C SER A 117 -26.71 2.84 -21.72
N CYS A 118 -25.88 3.18 -22.71
CA CYS A 118 -26.30 3.38 -24.10
C CYS A 118 -26.94 2.12 -24.70
N CYS A 119 -26.49 0.94 -24.28
CA CYS A 119 -26.99 -0.34 -24.77
C CYS A 119 -28.20 -0.88 -23.99
N SER A 120 -28.68 -0.20 -22.93
CA SER A 120 -29.71 -0.70 -22.02
C SER A 120 -30.96 0.19 -21.87
N GLY A 121 -31.03 1.34 -22.54
CA GLY A 121 -32.13 2.30 -22.37
C GLY A 121 -32.49 3.11 -23.62
N TYR A 122 -33.63 3.81 -23.56
CA TYR A 122 -34.19 4.66 -24.63
C TYR A 122 -33.12 5.59 -25.23
N ALA A 123 -32.96 5.54 -26.55
CA ALA A 123 -32.06 6.43 -27.29
C ALA A 123 -32.44 7.89 -27.04
N SER A 124 -31.59 8.64 -26.32
CA SER A 124 -31.76 10.07 -26.06
C SER A 124 -31.77 10.84 -27.37
N ASP A 125 -32.59 11.90 -27.43
CA ASP A 125 -32.65 12.81 -28.57
C ASP A 125 -31.31 13.51 -28.88
N GLN A 126 -30.37 13.46 -27.93
CA GLN A 126 -29.09 14.15 -27.98
C GLN A 126 -27.91 13.32 -28.52
N TYR A 127 -28.09 12.03 -28.85
CA TYR A 127 -26.98 11.20 -29.34
C TYR A 127 -26.62 11.43 -30.81
N SER A 128 -25.32 11.56 -31.09
CA SER A 128 -24.73 11.57 -32.44
C SER A 128 -24.93 10.27 -33.22
N ASP A 129 -24.78 10.37 -34.55
CA ASP A 129 -24.92 9.23 -35.46
C ASP A 129 -23.95 8.08 -35.11
N TRP A 130 -22.72 8.40 -34.70
CA TRP A 130 -21.74 7.40 -34.26
C TRP A 130 -22.19 6.64 -33.03
N MET A 131 -22.75 7.33 -32.03
CA MET A 131 -23.22 6.69 -30.80
C MET A 131 -24.42 5.79 -31.05
N LEU A 132 -25.39 6.24 -31.85
CA LEU A 132 -26.54 5.43 -32.25
C LEU A 132 -26.12 4.21 -33.07
N PHE A 133 -25.11 4.36 -33.94
CA PHE A 133 -24.54 3.24 -34.69
C PHE A 133 -23.83 2.24 -33.78
N ILE A 134 -23.04 2.69 -32.80
CA ILE A 134 -22.37 1.82 -31.83
C ILE A 134 -23.39 1.03 -31.01
N GLN A 135 -24.49 1.67 -30.57
CA GLN A 135 -25.60 1.00 -29.88
C GLN A 135 -26.21 -0.10 -30.74
N LEU A 136 -26.56 0.23 -31.99
CA LEU A 136 -27.13 -0.72 -32.94
C LEU A 136 -26.19 -1.89 -33.22
N MET A 137 -24.91 -1.62 -33.46
CA MET A 137 -23.87 -2.64 -33.66
C MET A 137 -23.75 -3.56 -32.44
N SER A 138 -23.66 -2.99 -31.23
CA SER A 138 -23.49 -3.78 -29.99
C SER A 138 -24.67 -4.71 -29.74
N MET A 139 -25.90 -4.24 -29.94
CA MET A 139 -27.12 -5.04 -29.82
C MET A 139 -27.13 -6.19 -30.86
N LEU A 140 -26.85 -5.89 -32.13
CA LEU A 140 -26.88 -6.89 -33.21
C LEU A 140 -25.79 -7.96 -33.04
N ILE A 141 -24.57 -7.57 -32.64
CA ILE A 141 -23.46 -8.52 -32.40
C ILE A 141 -23.80 -9.48 -31.24
N LYS A 142 -24.51 -9.01 -30.20
CA LYS A 142 -24.97 -9.85 -29.09
C LYS A 142 -26.04 -10.87 -29.52
N LYS A 143 -26.88 -10.51 -30.48
CA LYS A 143 -27.96 -11.37 -30.98
C LYS A 143 -27.52 -12.32 -32.11
N SER A 144 -26.51 -11.96 -32.88
CA SER A 144 -26.09 -12.71 -34.07
C SER A 144 -24.58 -12.66 -34.32
N GLU A 145 -23.92 -13.81 -34.16
CA GLU A 145 -22.48 -13.95 -34.39
C GLU A 145 -22.11 -13.76 -35.88
N SER A 146 -23.00 -14.11 -36.81
CA SER A 146 -22.75 -13.99 -38.25
C SER A 146 -22.57 -12.52 -38.68
N VAL A 147 -23.31 -11.60 -38.05
CA VAL A 147 -23.18 -10.15 -38.27
C VAL A 147 -21.78 -9.68 -37.88
N TRP A 148 -21.26 -10.14 -36.73
CA TRP A 148 -19.91 -9.79 -36.30
C TRP A 148 -18.85 -10.32 -37.27
N ARG A 149 -18.93 -11.60 -37.65
CA ARG A 149 -17.98 -12.21 -38.60
C ARG A 149 -17.95 -11.47 -39.95
N ALA A 150 -19.08 -10.95 -40.42
CA ALA A 150 -19.16 -10.17 -41.66
C ALA A 150 -18.62 -8.74 -41.51
N MET A 151 -18.85 -8.09 -40.37
CA MET A 151 -18.46 -6.70 -40.12
C MET A 151 -16.99 -6.56 -39.70
N MET A 152 -16.45 -7.50 -38.93
CA MET A 152 -15.13 -7.39 -38.30
C MET A 152 -13.98 -7.12 -39.31
N PRO A 153 -13.83 -7.86 -40.42
CA PRO A 153 -12.78 -7.57 -41.41
C PRO A 153 -12.91 -6.19 -42.06
N ARG A 154 -14.15 -5.72 -42.24
CA ARG A 154 -14.44 -4.41 -42.86
C ARG A 154 -14.09 -3.25 -41.94
N ILE A 155 -14.42 -3.37 -40.65
CA ILE A 155 -14.09 -2.35 -39.66
C ILE A 155 -12.56 -2.21 -39.57
N PHE A 156 -11.83 -3.30 -39.38
CA PHE A 156 -10.38 -3.26 -39.23
C PHE A 156 -9.64 -2.81 -40.52
N SER A 157 -10.09 -3.25 -41.70
CA SER A 157 -9.47 -2.83 -42.97
C SER A 157 -9.63 -1.34 -43.27
N LYS A 158 -10.70 -0.70 -42.77
CA LYS A 158 -10.96 0.73 -42.98
C LYS A 158 -10.06 1.64 -42.14
N PHE A 159 -9.46 1.11 -41.08
CA PHE A 159 -8.64 1.88 -40.15
C PHE A 159 -7.22 1.30 -40.00
N PRO A 160 -6.35 1.50 -41.01
CA PRO A 160 -4.94 1.13 -40.89
C PRO A 160 -4.21 2.04 -39.87
N ALA A 161 -3.09 1.55 -39.32
CA ALA A 161 -2.25 2.27 -38.36
C ALA A 161 -1.91 3.72 -38.77
N LYS A 162 -1.60 3.94 -40.06
CA LYS A 162 -1.32 5.29 -40.60
C LYS A 162 -2.51 6.25 -40.38
N ARG A 163 -3.73 5.77 -40.63
CA ARG A 163 -4.94 6.59 -40.50
C ARG A 163 -5.22 6.98 -39.05
N PHE A 164 -4.94 6.10 -38.09
CA PHE A 164 -5.07 6.38 -36.66
C PHE A 164 -4.14 7.53 -36.19
N ARG A 165 -2.93 7.62 -36.75
CA ARG A 165 -1.99 8.71 -36.42
C ARG A 165 -2.46 10.08 -36.88
N GLU A 166 -3.20 10.13 -37.98
CA GLU A 166 -3.70 11.38 -38.56
C GLU A 166 -5.11 11.74 -38.05
N MET A 167 -5.75 10.85 -37.30
CA MET A 167 -7.15 10.98 -36.89
C MET A 167 -7.33 11.95 -35.71
N PRO A 168 -8.37 12.82 -35.73
CA PRO A 168 -8.73 13.65 -34.58
C PRO A 168 -9.10 12.83 -33.33
N ILE A 169 -8.91 13.41 -32.14
CA ILE A 169 -9.19 12.73 -30.85
C ILE A 169 -10.66 12.29 -30.74
N HIS A 170 -11.60 13.13 -31.18
CA HIS A 170 -13.03 12.81 -31.13
C HIS A 170 -13.36 11.55 -31.96
N SER A 171 -12.78 11.46 -33.16
CA SER A 171 -12.93 10.31 -34.05
C SER A 171 -12.30 9.06 -33.46
N LEU A 172 -11.14 9.19 -32.82
CA LEU A 172 -10.51 8.09 -32.09
C LEU A 172 -11.41 7.57 -30.97
N ILE A 173 -12.08 8.46 -30.23
CA ILE A 173 -13.06 8.07 -29.19
C ILE A 173 -14.21 7.27 -29.80
N CYS A 174 -14.78 7.70 -30.92
CA CYS A 174 -15.86 6.95 -31.60
C CYS A 174 -15.40 5.56 -32.06
N VAL A 175 -14.20 5.48 -32.66
CA VAL A 175 -13.65 4.20 -33.16
C VAL A 175 -13.29 3.26 -32.00
N PHE A 176 -12.64 3.76 -30.95
CA PHE A 176 -12.36 2.96 -29.75
C PHE A 176 -13.64 2.52 -29.05
N SER A 177 -14.66 3.37 -28.99
CA SER A 177 -15.98 3.01 -28.45
C SER A 177 -16.62 1.88 -29.25
N LEU A 178 -16.58 1.95 -30.58
CA LEU A 178 -17.06 0.87 -31.45
C LEU A 178 -16.33 -0.44 -31.18
N PHE A 179 -15.00 -0.41 -31.07
CA PHE A 179 -14.20 -1.59 -30.78
C PHE A 179 -14.53 -2.18 -29.41
N ILE A 180 -14.58 -1.34 -28.39
CA ILE A 180 -14.93 -1.72 -27.02
C ILE A 180 -16.31 -2.38 -26.97
N SER A 181 -17.33 -1.77 -27.58
CA SER A 181 -18.70 -2.29 -27.63
C SER A 181 -18.86 -3.57 -28.44
N SER A 182 -17.83 -3.97 -29.19
CA SER A 182 -17.80 -5.21 -29.98
C SER A 182 -17.10 -6.38 -29.27
N LEU A 183 -16.56 -6.17 -28.06
CA LEU A 183 -15.86 -7.21 -27.26
C LEU A 183 -16.86 -8.14 -26.54
N HIS A 184 -17.69 -8.87 -27.27
CA HIS A 184 -18.79 -9.66 -26.67
C HIS A 184 -18.87 -11.15 -27.09
N ASN A 185 -17.83 -11.78 -27.67
CA ASN A 185 -17.93 -13.18 -28.12
C ASN A 185 -16.59 -13.95 -28.21
N THR A 186 -16.66 -15.24 -28.58
CA THR A 186 -15.62 -16.28 -28.75
C THR A 186 -14.26 -15.83 -29.35
N ASP A 187 -14.23 -14.82 -30.22
CA ASP A 187 -13.00 -14.26 -30.83
C ASP A 187 -12.42 -13.04 -30.08
N MET A 188 -12.72 -12.92 -28.78
CA MET A 188 -12.32 -11.78 -27.95
C MET A 188 -10.81 -11.57 -27.93
N GLU A 189 -10.00 -12.63 -27.92
CA GLU A 189 -8.54 -12.54 -27.84
C GLU A 189 -7.93 -11.93 -29.12
N GLU A 190 -8.29 -12.44 -30.31
CA GLU A 190 -7.79 -11.91 -31.58
C GLU A 190 -8.23 -10.45 -31.79
N THR A 191 -9.48 -10.15 -31.46
CA THR A 191 -10.04 -8.80 -31.55
C THR A 191 -9.30 -7.86 -30.60
N SER A 192 -9.10 -8.26 -29.35
CA SER A 192 -8.36 -7.49 -28.33
C SER A 192 -6.94 -7.16 -28.81
N ASN A 193 -6.21 -8.14 -29.34
CA ASN A 193 -4.84 -7.94 -29.81
C ASN A 193 -4.76 -6.96 -31.00
N LYS A 194 -5.71 -7.05 -31.94
CA LYS A 194 -5.80 -6.08 -33.06
C LYS A 194 -6.13 -4.67 -32.57
N VAL A 195 -7.07 -4.53 -31.63
CA VAL A 195 -7.45 -3.23 -31.07
C VAL A 195 -6.29 -2.61 -30.31
N ILE A 196 -5.60 -3.37 -29.46
CA ILE A 196 -4.41 -2.91 -28.71
C ILE A 196 -3.31 -2.45 -29.69
N SER A 197 -3.05 -3.21 -30.75
CA SER A 197 -2.07 -2.85 -31.78
C SER A 197 -2.42 -1.53 -32.48
N LEU A 198 -3.69 -1.36 -32.88
CA LEU A 198 -4.17 -0.12 -33.52
C LEU A 198 -4.17 1.07 -32.57
N ALA A 199 -4.61 0.87 -31.32
CA ALA A 199 -4.59 1.90 -30.29
C ALA A 199 -3.17 2.37 -30.00
N THR A 200 -2.23 1.43 -29.86
CA THR A 200 -0.80 1.74 -29.68
C THR A 200 -0.24 2.47 -30.90
N ALA A 201 -0.65 2.10 -32.11
CA ALA A 201 -0.22 2.78 -33.33
C ALA A 201 -0.80 4.20 -33.49
N ALA A 202 -1.95 4.49 -32.87
CA ALA A 202 -2.56 5.82 -32.85
C ALA A 202 -1.70 6.83 -32.10
N PHE A 203 -0.99 6.35 -31.08
CA PHE A 203 -0.05 7.14 -30.31
C PHE A 203 1.36 7.08 -30.94
N ASP A 204 1.88 8.24 -31.34
CA ASP A 204 3.25 8.37 -31.81
C ASP A 204 4.14 8.97 -30.70
N PRO A 205 5.10 8.23 -30.13
CA PRO A 205 6.00 8.76 -29.10
C PRO A 205 6.83 9.97 -29.54
N SER A 206 7.02 10.18 -30.85
CA SER A 206 7.76 11.33 -31.37
C SER A 206 6.95 12.62 -31.34
N ASP A 207 5.63 12.52 -31.20
CA ASP A 207 4.70 13.65 -31.19
C ASP A 207 4.33 14.06 -29.76
N LYS A 208 4.96 15.13 -29.29
CA LYS A 208 4.80 15.64 -27.92
C LYS A 208 3.43 16.29 -27.67
N GLU A 209 2.65 16.59 -28.71
CA GLU A 209 1.39 17.31 -28.57
C GLU A 209 0.19 16.38 -28.39
N ARG A 210 0.37 15.05 -28.52
CA ARG A 210 -0.73 14.06 -28.49
C ARG A 210 -0.89 13.35 -27.14
N HIS A 211 -0.79 14.09 -26.03
CA HIS A 211 -1.00 13.57 -24.67
C HIS A 211 -2.41 13.01 -24.46
N ASP A 212 -3.44 13.71 -24.94
CA ASP A 212 -4.82 13.24 -24.82
C ASP A 212 -5.05 11.93 -25.57
N VAL A 213 -4.35 11.71 -26.70
CA VAL A 213 -4.40 10.43 -27.43
C VAL A 213 -3.83 9.31 -26.57
N LEU A 214 -2.69 9.54 -25.89
CA LEU A 214 -2.10 8.58 -24.96
C LEU A 214 -3.09 8.20 -23.86
N ILE A 215 -3.76 9.18 -23.23
CA ILE A 215 -4.77 8.93 -22.20
C ILE A 215 -5.87 7.99 -22.72
N ARG A 216 -6.40 8.23 -23.94
CA ARG A 216 -7.46 7.39 -24.53
C ARG A 216 -6.96 5.98 -24.85
N VAL A 217 -5.74 5.85 -25.34
CA VAL A 217 -5.12 4.56 -25.65
C VAL A 217 -4.90 3.74 -24.37
N VAL A 218 -4.46 4.38 -23.28
CA VAL A 218 -4.32 3.76 -21.95
C VAL A 218 -5.67 3.29 -21.42
N GLN A 219 -6.70 4.15 -21.47
CA GLN A 219 -8.05 3.80 -21.01
C GLN A 219 -8.67 2.66 -21.82
N CYS A 220 -8.49 2.66 -23.14
CA CYS A 220 -8.94 1.59 -24.02
C CYS A 220 -8.24 0.26 -23.70
N THR A 221 -6.91 0.29 -23.51
CA THR A 221 -6.14 -0.92 -23.18
C THR A 221 -6.50 -1.46 -21.80
N LYS A 222 -6.68 -0.59 -20.79
CA LYS A 222 -7.18 -0.95 -19.46
C LYS A 222 -8.55 -1.60 -19.54
N TYR A 223 -9.48 -1.02 -20.31
CA TYR A 223 -10.81 -1.59 -20.48
C TYR A 223 -10.77 -3.01 -21.06
N ILE A 224 -9.96 -3.22 -22.11
CA ILE A 224 -9.80 -4.54 -22.74
C ILE A 224 -9.29 -5.55 -21.70
N LEU A 225 -8.37 -5.13 -20.83
CA LEU A 225 -7.85 -5.97 -19.74
C LEU A 225 -8.92 -6.30 -18.69
N ASP A 226 -9.78 -5.33 -18.33
CA ASP A 226 -10.88 -5.54 -17.36
C ASP A 226 -11.94 -6.55 -17.87
N GLU A 227 -12.21 -6.59 -19.19
CA GLU A 227 -13.21 -7.49 -19.79
C GLU A 227 -12.64 -8.86 -20.20
N ASN A 228 -11.34 -8.95 -20.50
CA ASN A 228 -10.75 -10.19 -21.00
C ASN A 228 -10.29 -11.08 -19.83
N HIS A 229 -11.09 -12.09 -19.50
CA HIS A 229 -10.78 -13.08 -18.47
C HIS A 229 -9.67 -14.07 -18.84
N HIS A 230 -9.15 -14.04 -20.07
CA HIS A 230 -8.05 -14.90 -20.54
C HIS A 230 -6.69 -14.20 -20.43
N ASP A 231 -5.62 -14.98 -20.26
CA ASP A 231 -4.26 -14.52 -19.91
C ASP A 231 -3.67 -13.57 -20.96
N SER A 232 -3.89 -12.27 -20.74
CA SER A 232 -3.53 -11.21 -21.67
C SER A 232 -2.15 -10.63 -21.36
N SER A 233 -1.14 -11.50 -21.24
CA SER A 233 0.25 -11.11 -21.00
C SER A 233 0.73 -9.96 -21.92
N GLN A 234 0.30 -9.97 -23.18
CA GLN A 234 0.55 -8.90 -24.15
C GLN A 234 -0.19 -7.58 -23.81
N ALA A 235 -1.44 -7.64 -23.38
CA ALA A 235 -2.21 -6.45 -23.00
C ALA A 235 -1.62 -5.79 -21.74
N VAL A 236 -1.24 -6.59 -20.75
CA VAL A 236 -0.55 -6.10 -19.56
C VAL A 236 0.80 -5.46 -19.93
N ALA A 237 1.63 -6.13 -20.74
CA ALA A 237 2.91 -5.57 -21.17
C ALA A 237 2.74 -4.24 -21.93
N THR A 238 1.73 -4.17 -22.79
CA THR A 238 1.41 -2.94 -23.54
C THR A 238 0.93 -1.83 -22.63
N LEU A 239 0.05 -2.14 -21.67
CA LEU A 239 -0.44 -1.18 -20.69
C LEU A 239 0.70 -0.62 -19.84
N ILE A 240 1.60 -1.48 -19.34
CA ILE A 240 2.79 -1.06 -18.58
C ILE A 240 3.67 -0.10 -19.42
N ALA A 241 3.90 -0.42 -20.69
CA ALA A 241 4.71 0.43 -21.58
C ALA A 241 4.07 1.81 -21.82
N LEU A 242 2.74 1.87 -21.93
CA LEU A 242 1.99 3.11 -22.12
C LEU A 242 1.92 3.93 -20.82
N MET A 243 1.66 3.29 -19.68
CA MET A 243 1.67 3.91 -18.35
C MET A 243 3.00 4.61 -18.06
N GLY A 244 4.11 4.00 -18.50
CA GLY A 244 5.45 4.58 -18.42
C GLY A 244 5.63 5.92 -19.17
N ARG A 245 4.65 6.37 -19.95
CA ARG A 245 4.67 7.65 -20.68
C ARG A 245 3.68 8.70 -20.16
N LEU A 246 2.84 8.34 -19.19
CA LEU A 246 1.93 9.27 -18.53
C LEU A 246 2.69 10.33 -17.72
N ASP A 247 2.06 11.50 -17.55
CA ASP A 247 2.58 12.62 -16.77
C ASP A 247 2.43 12.34 -15.26
N ASP A 248 3.54 12.50 -14.52
CA ASP A 248 3.65 12.13 -13.10
C ASP A 248 2.97 13.09 -12.12
N LYS A 249 2.31 14.14 -12.63
CA LYS A 249 1.52 15.10 -11.84
C LYS A 249 0.06 15.14 -12.27
N LYS A 250 -0.21 15.05 -13.56
CA LYS A 250 -1.57 15.18 -14.12
C LYS A 250 -2.32 13.86 -14.16
N ASP A 251 -1.63 12.76 -14.43
CA ASP A 251 -2.27 11.48 -14.77
C ASP A 251 -2.13 10.43 -13.66
N VAL A 252 -1.82 10.85 -12.43
CA VAL A 252 -1.51 9.96 -11.32
C VAL A 252 -2.69 9.07 -10.94
N SER A 253 -3.92 9.62 -10.98
CA SER A 253 -5.14 8.86 -10.74
C SER A 253 -5.34 7.74 -11.77
N LEU A 254 -5.15 8.06 -13.05
CA LEU A 254 -5.23 7.06 -14.12
C LEU A 254 -4.12 6.01 -13.97
N TYR A 255 -2.90 6.43 -13.61
CA TYR A 255 -1.81 5.51 -13.35
C TYR A 255 -2.14 4.55 -12.20
N ALA A 256 -2.70 5.06 -11.09
CA ALA A 256 -3.14 4.25 -9.96
C ALA A 256 -4.24 3.26 -10.35
N GLU A 257 -5.27 3.70 -11.09
CA GLU A 257 -6.33 2.84 -11.62
C GLU A 257 -5.76 1.71 -12.50
N CYS A 258 -4.78 2.02 -13.36
CA CYS A 258 -4.12 1.02 -14.19
C CYS A 258 -3.28 0.05 -13.36
N CYS A 259 -2.59 0.52 -12.31
CA CYS A 259 -1.90 -0.37 -11.38
C CYS A 259 -2.87 -1.35 -10.69
N MET A 260 -4.05 -0.89 -10.28
CA MET A 260 -5.07 -1.77 -9.71
C MET A 260 -5.58 -2.83 -10.70
N CYS A 261 -5.67 -2.48 -11.98
CA CYS A 261 -6.12 -3.38 -13.05
C CYS A 261 -5.12 -4.52 -13.33
N ILE A 262 -3.82 -4.22 -13.35
CA ILE A 262 -2.78 -5.24 -13.64
C ILE A 262 -2.42 -6.13 -12.44
N GLY A 263 -2.91 -5.81 -11.23
CA GLY A 263 -2.76 -6.67 -10.07
C GLY A 263 -1.32 -6.82 -9.57
N GLU A 264 -0.94 -8.07 -9.27
CA GLU A 264 0.38 -8.42 -8.72
C GLU A 264 1.57 -7.99 -9.60
N LYS A 265 1.34 -7.83 -10.91
CA LYS A 265 2.35 -7.40 -11.89
C LYS A 265 2.80 -5.95 -11.70
N VAL A 266 2.13 -5.16 -10.84
CA VAL A 266 2.64 -3.84 -10.39
C VAL A 266 4.04 -3.95 -9.80
N SER A 267 4.35 -5.07 -9.13
CA SER A 267 5.64 -5.27 -8.49
C SER A 267 6.84 -5.17 -9.46
N GLU A 268 6.61 -5.36 -10.76
CA GLU A 268 7.63 -5.34 -11.82
C GLU A 268 7.81 -3.94 -12.45
N ILE A 269 7.01 -2.95 -12.06
CA ILE A 269 6.98 -1.65 -12.71
C ILE A 269 7.99 -0.68 -12.08
N GLY A 270 9.05 -0.38 -12.84
CA GLY A 270 10.05 0.63 -12.46
C GLY A 270 9.52 2.07 -12.43
N SER A 271 8.52 2.42 -13.26
CA SER A 271 7.98 3.78 -13.31
C SER A 271 7.20 4.17 -12.05
N LEU A 272 6.83 3.23 -11.18
CA LEU A 272 6.07 3.53 -9.96
C LEU A 272 6.77 4.59 -9.08
N MET A 273 8.10 4.58 -9.05
CA MET A 273 8.90 5.51 -8.24
C MET A 273 8.62 6.98 -8.55
N ARG A 274 8.34 7.34 -9.81
CA ARG A 274 8.08 8.74 -10.18
C ARG A 274 6.66 9.21 -9.84
N PHE A 275 5.69 8.29 -9.76
CA PHE A 275 4.29 8.63 -9.49
C PHE A 275 3.95 8.67 -8.00
N LEU A 276 4.63 7.87 -7.17
CA LEU A 276 4.35 7.77 -5.73
C LEU A 276 4.32 9.12 -4.99
N PRO A 277 5.21 10.10 -5.24
CA PRO A 277 5.18 11.37 -4.53
C PRO A 277 3.89 12.19 -4.75
N SER A 278 3.21 11.98 -5.89
CA SER A 278 1.99 12.68 -6.27
C SER A 278 0.72 11.84 -6.05
N MET A 279 0.88 10.58 -5.62
CA MET A 279 -0.21 9.63 -5.45
C MET A 279 -0.98 9.89 -4.16
N SER A 280 -2.29 9.67 -4.18
CA SER A 280 -3.10 9.82 -2.98
C SER A 280 -2.82 8.71 -1.97
N ASP A 281 -3.01 9.00 -0.67
CA ASP A 281 -2.84 8.00 0.39
C ASP A 281 -3.76 6.78 0.17
N MET A 282 -5.00 7.01 -0.27
CA MET A 282 -5.96 5.93 -0.56
C MET A 282 -5.49 5.01 -1.69
N ASP A 283 -4.97 5.58 -2.78
CA ASP A 283 -4.46 4.79 -3.91
C ASP A 283 -3.25 3.97 -3.46
N LEU A 284 -2.35 4.56 -2.68
CA LEU A 284 -1.19 3.85 -2.12
C LEU A 284 -1.63 2.71 -1.19
N GLU A 285 -2.60 2.94 -0.31
CA GLU A 285 -3.16 1.91 0.56
C GLU A 285 -3.72 0.74 -0.25
N GLN A 286 -4.47 1.02 -1.32
CA GLN A 286 -5.05 -0.01 -2.18
C GLN A 286 -3.96 -0.83 -2.88
N LEU A 287 -2.88 -0.18 -3.33
CA LEU A 287 -1.71 -0.86 -3.91
C LEU A 287 -0.99 -1.74 -2.89
N LEU A 288 -0.83 -1.26 -1.65
CA LEU A 288 -0.21 -2.04 -0.58
C LEU A 288 -1.04 -3.29 -0.26
N VAL A 289 -2.36 -3.17 -0.13
CA VAL A 289 -3.25 -4.33 0.12
C VAL A 289 -3.16 -5.35 -1.01
N MET A 290 -3.24 -4.88 -2.26
CA MET A 290 -3.20 -5.74 -3.44
C MET A 290 -1.87 -6.49 -3.58
N THR A 291 -0.76 -5.84 -3.22
CA THR A 291 0.59 -6.41 -3.41
C THR A 291 1.17 -7.08 -2.17
N ALA A 292 0.45 -7.09 -1.04
CA ALA A 292 0.94 -7.63 0.23
C ALA A 292 1.38 -9.10 0.14
N HIS A 293 0.68 -9.90 -0.66
CA HIS A 293 0.95 -11.34 -0.82
C HIS A 293 1.88 -11.65 -1.99
N CYS A 294 2.33 -10.64 -2.73
CA CYS A 294 3.21 -10.84 -3.87
C CYS A 294 4.55 -11.42 -3.42
N ARG A 295 4.98 -12.44 -4.17
CA ARG A 295 6.23 -13.15 -3.94
C ARG A 295 7.46 -12.33 -4.36
N THR A 296 7.29 -11.34 -5.20
CA THR A 296 8.33 -10.45 -5.72
C THR A 296 8.31 -9.15 -4.94
N GLU A 297 9.41 -8.84 -4.24
CA GLU A 297 9.54 -7.58 -3.52
C GLU A 297 9.69 -6.42 -4.50
N ASN A 298 8.81 -5.43 -4.36
CA ASN A 298 9.00 -4.13 -4.99
C ASN A 298 9.64 -3.17 -3.96
N SER A 299 10.93 -2.90 -4.12
CA SER A 299 11.67 -2.01 -3.21
C SER A 299 11.08 -0.60 -3.12
N VAL A 300 10.38 -0.15 -4.16
CA VAL A 300 9.70 1.15 -4.18
C VAL A 300 8.50 1.14 -3.25
N LEU A 301 7.64 0.12 -3.33
CA LEU A 301 6.50 -0.06 -2.43
C LEU A 301 6.93 -0.30 -0.98
N TRP A 302 8.00 -1.07 -0.77
CA TRP A 302 8.59 -1.24 0.56
C TRP A 302 8.98 0.10 1.19
N ASN A 303 9.74 0.93 0.47
CA ASN A 303 10.15 2.23 0.98
C ASN A 303 8.97 3.21 1.15
N ALA A 304 7.94 3.11 0.29
CA ALA A 304 6.70 3.86 0.44
C ALA A 304 5.97 3.46 1.74
N ALA A 305 5.80 2.15 2.01
CA ALA A 305 5.19 1.65 3.23
C ALA A 305 5.94 2.10 4.49
N ILE A 306 7.28 2.02 4.49
CA ILE A 306 8.12 2.52 5.59
C ILE A 306 7.90 4.01 5.84
N SER A 307 7.81 4.81 4.77
CA SER A 307 7.54 6.25 4.89
C SER A 307 6.13 6.53 5.40
N HIS A 308 5.18 5.70 5.00
CA HIS A 308 3.76 5.80 5.38
C HIS A 308 3.48 5.35 6.82
N LEU A 309 4.43 4.74 7.54
CA LEU A 309 4.32 4.49 9.00
C LEU A 309 4.12 5.77 9.83
N LYS A 310 4.41 6.94 9.25
CA LYS A 310 4.20 8.25 9.89
C LYS A 310 2.79 8.82 9.67
N SER A 311 2.07 8.29 8.69
CA SER A 311 0.70 8.67 8.32
C SER A 311 -0.31 8.29 9.41
N PRO A 312 -1.47 8.97 9.51
CA PRO A 312 -2.59 8.49 10.33
C PRO A 312 -3.05 7.07 9.95
N ASN A 313 -3.01 6.69 8.67
CA ASN A 313 -3.48 5.39 8.18
C ASN A 313 -2.37 4.33 8.13
N PHE A 314 -1.58 4.24 9.19
CA PHE A 314 -0.42 3.35 9.25
C PHE A 314 -0.77 1.84 9.22
N SER A 315 -2.03 1.47 9.45
CA SER A 315 -2.47 0.06 9.55
C SER A 315 -2.20 -0.73 8.27
N MET A 316 -2.58 -0.18 7.11
CA MET A 316 -2.37 -0.83 5.80
C MET A 316 -0.88 -1.00 5.48
N ALA A 317 -0.07 0.01 5.81
CA ALA A 317 1.38 -0.07 5.67
C ALA A 317 1.99 -1.14 6.57
N ILE A 318 1.53 -1.27 7.82
CA ILE A 318 1.99 -2.33 8.72
C ILE A 318 1.58 -3.71 8.22
N SER A 319 0.32 -3.90 7.81
CA SER A 319 -0.14 -5.19 7.27
C SER A 319 0.68 -5.61 6.06
N TYR A 320 0.98 -4.69 5.13
CA TYR A 320 1.88 -4.96 4.01
C TYR A 320 3.29 -5.35 4.47
N ILE A 321 3.91 -4.58 5.37
CA ILE A 321 5.26 -4.85 5.88
C ILE A 321 5.33 -6.22 6.56
N VAL A 322 4.34 -6.54 7.39
CA VAL A 322 4.29 -7.81 8.13
C VAL A 322 4.15 -8.99 7.17
N GLU A 323 3.28 -8.90 6.17
CA GLU A 323 3.10 -9.97 5.18
C GLU A 323 4.38 -10.18 4.34
N GLN A 324 4.99 -9.10 3.86
CA GLN A 324 6.24 -9.16 3.11
C GLN A 324 7.41 -9.70 3.95
N LEU A 325 7.49 -9.34 5.23
CA LEU A 325 8.48 -9.91 6.16
C LEU A 325 8.26 -11.42 6.34
N ALA A 326 7.02 -11.87 6.50
CA ALA A 326 6.71 -13.29 6.64
C ALA A 326 7.17 -14.09 5.40
N ILE A 327 6.82 -13.61 4.20
CA ILE A 327 7.28 -14.21 2.92
C ILE A 327 8.81 -14.26 2.84
N LYS A 328 9.50 -13.20 3.29
CA LYS A 328 10.98 -13.14 3.30
C LYS A 328 11.60 -14.11 4.30
N PHE A 329 11.01 -14.28 5.48
CA PHE A 329 11.46 -15.25 6.47
C PHE A 329 11.32 -16.68 5.95
N GLU A 330 10.20 -17.01 5.32
CA GLU A 330 9.99 -18.33 4.67
C GLU A 330 11.06 -18.63 3.61
N ARG A 331 11.63 -17.59 2.98
CA ARG A 331 12.60 -17.71 1.88
C ARG A 331 14.06 -17.52 2.27
N ASN A 332 14.35 -17.20 3.53
CA ASN A 332 15.70 -16.83 4.00
C ASN A 332 16.35 -15.67 3.21
N GLN A 333 15.56 -14.76 2.62
CA GLN A 333 16.06 -13.64 1.80
C GLN A 333 15.96 -12.31 2.55
N SER A 334 17.10 -11.66 2.83
CA SER A 334 17.25 -10.28 3.36
C SER A 334 16.34 -9.84 4.52
N ALA A 335 15.57 -10.74 5.13
CA ALA A 335 14.53 -10.44 6.11
C ALA A 335 15.07 -9.70 7.34
N PHE A 336 16.29 -10.03 7.76
CA PHE A 336 16.97 -9.40 8.89
C PHE A 336 17.27 -7.91 8.65
N GLN A 337 17.68 -7.54 7.44
CA GLN A 337 18.00 -6.15 7.11
C GLN A 337 16.72 -5.31 7.01
N ASN A 338 15.70 -5.85 6.35
CA ASN A 338 14.38 -5.23 6.25
C ASN A 338 13.75 -5.05 7.63
N MET A 339 13.81 -6.08 8.48
CA MET A 339 13.30 -6.00 9.85
C MET A 339 14.04 -4.95 10.67
N ARG A 340 15.37 -4.87 10.54
CA ARG A 340 16.17 -3.82 11.18
C ARG A 340 15.76 -2.42 10.71
N GLN A 341 15.50 -2.24 9.42
CA GLN A 341 15.04 -0.96 8.87
C GLN A 341 13.66 -0.57 9.44
N VAL A 342 12.73 -1.51 9.55
CA VAL A 342 11.40 -1.29 10.17
C VAL A 342 11.57 -0.84 11.61
N VAL A 343 12.33 -1.58 12.41
CA VAL A 343 12.59 -1.26 13.83
C VAL A 343 13.23 0.13 13.99
N GLN A 344 14.23 0.45 13.18
CA GLN A 344 14.87 1.76 13.20
C GLN A 344 13.91 2.91 12.87
N ASN A 345 12.99 2.71 11.92
CA ASN A 345 12.00 3.73 11.56
C ASN A 345 10.90 3.88 12.60
N LEU A 346 10.43 2.77 13.18
CA LEU A 346 9.45 2.79 14.26
C LEU A 346 10.00 3.48 15.51
N LEU A 347 11.29 3.31 15.82
CA LEU A 347 11.91 3.86 17.02
C LEU A 347 12.66 5.18 16.80
N ALA A 348 12.62 5.75 15.60
CA ALA A 348 13.24 7.05 15.34
C ALA A 348 12.51 8.18 16.09
N GLU A 349 13.28 9.18 16.54
CA GLU A 349 12.85 10.24 17.46
C GLU A 349 11.56 10.95 17.03
N LYS A 350 11.42 11.23 15.73
CA LYS A 350 10.28 11.96 15.16
C LYS A 350 9.07 11.09 14.82
N SER A 351 9.22 9.76 14.80
CA SER A 351 8.20 8.81 14.33
C SER A 351 7.69 7.85 15.40
N CYS A 352 8.41 7.68 16.50
CA CYS A 352 8.03 6.73 17.55
C CYS A 352 6.67 7.06 18.18
N LYS A 353 5.64 6.25 17.91
CA LYS A 353 4.30 6.37 18.50
C LYS A 353 3.92 5.03 19.12
N PHE A 354 3.39 5.06 20.34
CA PHE A 354 2.96 3.85 21.07
C PHE A 354 2.00 2.99 20.24
N GLU A 355 0.92 3.59 19.71
CA GLU A 355 -0.12 2.87 18.96
C GLU A 355 0.43 2.16 17.73
N VAL A 356 1.36 2.79 17.00
CA VAL A 356 2.01 2.22 15.81
C VAL A 356 2.90 1.04 16.20
N CYS A 357 3.69 1.18 17.27
CA CYS A 357 4.57 0.13 17.77
C CYS A 357 3.79 -1.08 18.30
N LEU A 358 2.72 -0.84 19.06
CA LEU A 358 1.84 -1.88 19.58
C LEU A 358 1.12 -2.62 18.44
N TYR A 359 0.56 -1.89 17.48
CA TYR A 359 -0.11 -2.48 16.32
C TYR A 359 0.86 -3.33 15.48
N PHE A 360 2.09 -2.85 15.27
CA PHE A 360 3.14 -3.62 14.60
C PHE A 360 3.43 -4.93 15.34
N LEU A 361 3.67 -4.90 16.66
CA LEU A 361 3.95 -6.12 17.44
C LEU A 361 2.80 -7.11 17.35
N ARG A 362 1.56 -6.63 17.53
CA ARG A 362 0.36 -7.46 17.45
C ARG A 362 0.26 -8.16 16.10
N GLU A 363 0.37 -7.39 15.02
CA GLU A 363 0.18 -7.93 13.68
C GLU A 363 1.32 -8.87 13.28
N PHE A 364 2.56 -8.51 13.61
CA PHE A 364 3.73 -9.33 13.35
C PHE A 364 3.69 -10.68 14.10
N LEU A 365 3.35 -10.67 15.39
CA LEU A 365 3.25 -11.89 16.20
C LEU A 365 2.08 -12.77 15.75
N ARG A 366 0.94 -12.15 15.41
CA ARG A 366 -0.22 -12.85 14.85
C ARG A 366 0.12 -13.57 13.55
N ARG A 367 0.84 -12.90 12.64
CA ARG A 367 1.19 -13.47 11.32
C ARG A 367 2.27 -14.56 11.40
N THR A 368 3.20 -14.44 12.35
CA THR A 368 4.29 -15.40 12.51
C THR A 368 3.86 -16.67 13.24
N ASN A 369 2.79 -16.64 14.05
CA ASN A 369 2.12 -17.81 14.66
C ASN A 369 3.10 -18.88 15.20
N ASP A 370 3.99 -18.47 16.12
CA ASP A 370 5.08 -19.28 16.71
C ASP A 370 6.17 -19.79 15.74
N GLY A 371 6.15 -19.31 14.49
CA GLY A 371 7.23 -19.48 13.53
C GLY A 371 8.54 -18.85 14.02
N THR A 372 9.68 -19.36 13.53
CA THR A 372 10.97 -18.82 13.94
C THR A 372 11.24 -17.47 13.27
N TYR A 373 11.43 -16.42 14.06
CA TYR A 373 11.92 -15.12 13.62
C TYR A 373 13.04 -14.60 14.55
N PRO A 374 13.85 -13.61 14.12
CA PRO A 374 14.90 -13.00 14.95
C PRO A 374 14.30 -12.08 16.02
N VAL A 375 13.86 -12.70 17.11
CA VAL A 375 13.19 -12.04 18.24
C VAL A 375 14.02 -10.89 18.82
N GLU A 376 15.34 -10.94 18.74
CA GLU A 376 16.23 -9.88 19.22
C GLU A 376 15.98 -8.54 18.52
N LEU A 377 15.50 -8.55 17.28
CA LEU A 377 15.21 -7.33 16.54
C LEU A 377 13.93 -6.64 17.03
N ILE A 378 12.97 -7.37 17.60
CA ILE A 378 11.72 -6.78 18.12
C ILE A 378 11.79 -6.38 19.59
N VAL A 379 12.76 -6.90 20.36
CA VAL A 379 12.94 -6.57 21.78
C VAL A 379 12.93 -5.05 22.04
N PRO A 380 13.61 -4.19 21.25
CA PRO A 380 13.54 -2.74 21.46
C PRO A 380 12.13 -2.16 21.32
N ILE A 381 11.33 -2.64 20.36
CA ILE A 381 9.94 -2.19 20.18
C ILE A 381 9.10 -2.61 21.38
N TRP A 382 9.25 -3.87 21.82
CA TRP A 382 8.57 -4.40 22.99
C TRP A 382 8.88 -3.62 24.27
N LEU A 383 10.15 -3.29 24.51
CA LEU A 383 10.55 -2.46 25.64
C LEU A 383 9.92 -1.06 25.59
N VAL A 384 9.89 -0.42 24.41
CA VAL A 384 9.27 0.91 24.24
C VAL A 384 7.77 0.89 24.51
N VAL A 385 7.05 -0.10 23.98
CA VAL A 385 5.62 -0.28 24.27
C VAL A 385 5.39 -0.49 25.77
N THR A 386 6.23 -1.30 26.41
CA THR A 386 6.12 -1.57 27.85
C THR A 386 6.42 -0.32 28.70
N PHE A 387 7.34 0.55 28.28
CA PHE A 387 7.64 1.78 29.01
C PHE A 387 6.43 2.71 29.14
N GLU A 388 5.55 2.77 28.14
CA GLU A 388 4.39 3.66 28.17
C GLU A 388 3.20 3.08 28.94
N LYS A 389 2.86 1.80 28.69
CA LYS A 389 1.72 1.12 29.33
C LYS A 389 2.07 -0.33 29.69
N PRO A 390 2.68 -0.56 30.87
CA PRO A 390 2.86 -1.91 31.37
C PRO A 390 1.51 -2.52 31.81
N ASP A 391 1.43 -3.85 31.82
CA ASP A 391 0.39 -4.61 32.52
C ASP A 391 -1.06 -4.49 31.96
N THR A 392 -1.19 -4.41 30.64
CA THR A 392 -2.47 -4.72 29.96
C THR A 392 -2.51 -6.19 29.55
N ASP A 393 -3.69 -6.83 29.54
CA ASP A 393 -3.85 -8.23 29.09
C ASP A 393 -3.24 -8.47 27.70
N GLU A 394 -3.47 -7.55 26.76
CA GLU A 394 -2.88 -7.60 25.41
C GLU A 394 -1.34 -7.60 25.44
N LEU A 395 -0.72 -6.80 26.30
CA LEU A 395 0.74 -6.75 26.43
C LEU A 395 1.30 -8.00 27.13
N ASN A 396 0.56 -8.60 28.06
CA ASN A 396 0.98 -9.86 28.69
C ASN A 396 1.02 -11.00 27.66
N ASP A 397 0.02 -11.10 26.79
CA ASP A 397 0.00 -12.08 25.69
C ASP A 397 1.17 -11.87 24.71
N ILE A 398 1.41 -10.61 24.31
CA ILE A 398 2.55 -10.23 23.47
C ILE A 398 3.86 -10.62 24.14
N SER A 399 4.02 -10.32 25.43
CA SER A 399 5.24 -10.56 26.19
C SER A 399 5.50 -12.05 26.36
N GLU A 400 4.46 -12.86 26.56
CA GLU A 400 4.58 -14.32 26.63
C GLU A 400 5.06 -14.90 25.30
N SER A 401 4.54 -14.43 24.16
CA SER A 401 4.98 -14.85 22.83
C SER A 401 6.46 -14.49 22.58
N ILE A 402 6.86 -13.26 22.91
CA ILE A 402 8.24 -12.80 22.79
C ILE A 402 9.16 -13.63 23.69
N TRP A 403 8.76 -13.89 24.93
CA TRP A 403 9.53 -14.72 25.86
C TRP A 403 9.71 -16.16 25.36
N LYS A 404 8.66 -16.79 24.81
CA LYS A 404 8.77 -18.14 24.20
C LYS A 404 9.82 -18.14 23.09
N ASN A 405 9.81 -17.13 22.22
CA ASN A 405 10.77 -16.99 21.13
C ASN A 405 12.19 -16.67 21.60
N LEU A 406 12.35 -15.85 22.65
CA LEU A 406 13.64 -15.58 23.29
C LEU A 406 14.28 -16.87 23.83
N ARG A 407 13.50 -17.75 24.47
CA ARG A 407 14.02 -19.06 24.93
C ARG A 407 14.52 -19.92 23.77
N VAL A 408 13.79 -19.95 22.65
CA VAL A 408 14.22 -20.67 21.45
C VAL A 408 15.53 -20.09 20.91
N SER A 409 15.64 -18.76 20.83
CA SER A 409 16.86 -18.12 20.36
C SER A 409 18.05 -18.34 21.31
N PHE A 410 17.83 -18.25 22.62
CA PHE A 410 18.87 -18.49 23.62
C PHE A 410 19.41 -19.92 23.52
N ARG A 411 18.54 -20.93 23.32
CA ARG A 411 18.99 -22.31 23.05
C ARG A 411 19.83 -22.40 21.79
N ARG A 412 19.41 -21.74 20.70
CA ARG A 412 20.15 -21.76 19.42
C ARG A 412 21.52 -21.10 19.53
N ASN A 413 21.67 -20.10 20.39
CA ASN A 413 22.92 -19.37 20.63
C ASN A 413 23.70 -19.92 21.85
N CYS A 414 23.35 -21.11 22.36
CA CYS A 414 24.03 -21.76 23.49
C CYS A 414 24.11 -20.88 24.76
N LEU A 415 23.06 -20.10 25.03
CA LEU A 415 22.93 -19.28 26.24
C LEU A 415 22.26 -20.10 27.34
N TYR A 416 22.79 -20.01 28.56
CA TYR A 416 22.17 -20.60 29.75
C TYR A 416 21.01 -19.73 30.23
N PHE A 417 19.86 -20.34 30.52
CA PHE A 417 18.76 -19.64 31.15
C PHE A 417 18.00 -20.56 32.10
N GLU A 418 17.58 -20.01 33.22
CA GLU A 418 16.76 -20.73 34.20
C GLU A 418 15.32 -20.85 33.69
N ALA A 419 14.66 -21.95 34.08
CA ALA A 419 13.25 -22.14 33.78
C ALA A 419 12.43 -21.10 34.54
N PHE A 420 11.67 -20.27 33.82
CA PHE A 420 10.74 -19.33 34.41
C PHE A 420 9.49 -20.09 34.88
N SER A 421 9.34 -20.29 36.19
CA SER A 421 8.22 -21.04 36.79
C SER A 421 7.16 -20.09 37.34
N MET A 422 6.31 -19.54 36.49
CA MET A 422 5.05 -18.93 36.95
C MET A 422 3.94 -19.19 35.92
N ASP A 423 2.74 -19.50 36.44
CA ASP A 423 1.55 -19.80 35.64
C ASP A 423 1.00 -18.57 34.89
N SER A 424 1.42 -17.35 35.25
CA SER A 424 1.21 -16.11 34.48
C SER A 424 2.29 -15.07 34.82
N PRO A 425 3.36 -14.93 34.01
CA PRO A 425 4.41 -13.96 34.28
C PRO A 425 3.97 -12.55 33.91
N SER A 426 4.11 -11.58 34.83
CA SER A 426 3.92 -10.17 34.46
C SER A 426 5.01 -9.71 33.49
N THR A 427 4.66 -8.79 32.59
CA THR A 427 5.58 -8.25 31.57
C THR A 427 6.88 -7.72 32.21
N ILE A 428 6.78 -7.05 33.36
CA ILE A 428 7.94 -6.52 34.09
C ILE A 428 8.90 -7.62 34.54
N LEU A 429 8.37 -8.75 35.04
CA LEU A 429 9.20 -9.88 35.49
C LEU A 429 9.91 -10.56 34.31
N LEU A 430 9.27 -10.62 33.14
CA LEU A 430 9.90 -11.13 31.91
C LEU A 430 11.05 -10.25 31.46
N ILE A 431 10.92 -8.92 31.54
CA ILE A 431 12.01 -7.99 31.22
C ILE A 431 13.16 -8.13 32.22
N ARG A 432 12.86 -8.26 33.51
CA ARG A 432 13.88 -8.54 34.53
C ARG A 432 14.63 -9.84 34.22
N TRP A 433 13.90 -10.91 33.91
CA TRP A 433 14.49 -12.20 33.52
C TRP A 433 15.38 -12.08 32.28
N LEU A 434 14.96 -11.30 31.27
CA LEU A 434 15.76 -11.05 30.08
C LEU A 434 17.13 -10.44 30.45
N PHE A 435 17.13 -9.33 31.19
CA PHE A 435 18.37 -8.64 31.55
C PHE A 435 19.26 -9.47 32.48
N GLU A 436 18.67 -10.17 33.45
CA GLU A 436 19.42 -11.08 34.33
C GLU A 436 20.06 -12.23 33.53
N THR A 437 19.31 -12.86 32.64
CA THR A 437 19.80 -13.95 31.78
C THR A 437 20.96 -13.47 30.90
N VAL A 438 20.82 -12.30 30.30
CA VAL A 438 21.88 -11.70 29.47
C VAL A 438 23.14 -11.43 30.31
N SER A 439 22.99 -10.88 31.51
CA SER A 439 24.10 -10.65 32.44
C SER A 439 24.84 -11.93 32.78
N LYS A 440 24.13 -13.01 33.14
CA LYS A 440 24.72 -14.32 33.49
C LYS A 440 25.55 -14.92 32.34
N ASN A 441 25.20 -14.60 31.09
CA ASN A 441 25.90 -15.11 29.90
C ASN A 441 26.99 -14.18 29.34
N ALA A 442 27.16 -12.97 29.90
CA ALA A 442 28.05 -11.96 29.34
C ALA A 442 29.52 -12.42 29.21
N ASN A 443 29.98 -13.31 30.09
CA ASN A 443 31.34 -13.85 30.05
C ASN A 443 31.51 -14.99 29.04
N ASN A 444 30.50 -15.87 28.92
CA ASN A 444 30.59 -17.09 28.11
C ASN A 444 30.26 -16.84 26.63
N ASN A 445 29.37 -15.88 26.34
CA ASN A 445 28.93 -15.55 24.98
C ASN A 445 29.04 -14.03 24.72
N LYS A 446 30.25 -13.51 24.92
CA LYS A 446 30.55 -12.06 24.89
C LYS A 446 30.09 -11.37 23.61
N LYS A 447 30.26 -12.01 22.44
CA LYS A 447 29.91 -11.42 21.14
C LYS A 447 28.40 -11.19 21.00
N TRP A 448 27.58 -12.24 21.17
CA TRP A 448 26.13 -12.14 21.02
C TRP A 448 25.53 -11.17 22.03
N VAL A 449 25.95 -11.26 23.30
CA VAL A 449 25.45 -10.39 24.38
C VAL A 449 25.77 -8.94 24.06
N TYR A 450 27.03 -8.64 23.72
CA TYR A 450 27.45 -7.29 23.42
C TYR A 450 26.77 -6.70 22.18
N GLU A 451 26.68 -7.45 21.08
CA GLU A 451 26.05 -6.97 19.83
C GLU A 451 24.56 -6.62 20.04
N ASN A 452 23.80 -7.48 20.72
CA ASN A 452 22.37 -7.25 20.94
C ASN A 452 22.12 -6.15 21.96
N ILE A 453 22.79 -6.19 23.12
CA ILE A 453 22.59 -5.20 24.19
C ILE A 453 22.98 -3.78 23.73
N MET A 454 24.11 -3.64 23.02
CA MET A 454 24.51 -2.34 22.48
C MET A 454 23.52 -1.85 21.43
N SER A 455 23.07 -2.73 20.53
CA SER A 455 22.05 -2.40 19.52
C SER A 455 20.73 -1.96 20.14
N TRP A 456 20.23 -2.69 21.14
CA TRP A 456 19.02 -2.33 21.88
C TRP A 456 19.20 -0.98 22.56
N SER A 457 20.32 -0.79 23.27
CA SER A 457 20.57 0.45 24.01
C SER A 457 20.60 1.68 23.11
N GLU A 458 21.21 1.61 21.94
CA GLU A 458 21.21 2.72 20.96
C GLU A 458 19.79 3.06 20.49
N LEU A 459 18.96 2.05 20.20
CA LEU A 459 17.60 2.23 19.71
C LEU A 459 16.65 2.79 20.79
N LEU A 460 16.90 2.50 22.06
CA LEU A 460 16.04 2.95 23.16
C LEU A 460 16.23 4.42 23.52
N VAL A 461 17.38 5.04 23.21
CA VAL A 461 17.68 6.39 23.73
C VAL A 461 16.68 7.46 23.30
N ALA A 462 16.31 7.48 22.01
CA ALA A 462 15.40 8.51 21.49
C ALA A 462 13.95 8.31 21.99
N PRO A 463 13.34 7.11 21.93
CA PRO A 463 12.06 6.85 22.55
C PRO A 463 12.03 7.18 24.06
N LEU A 464 13.06 6.77 24.80
CA LEU A 464 13.16 7.07 26.24
C LEU A 464 13.20 8.56 26.53
N HIS A 465 13.95 9.34 25.76
CA HIS A 465 13.97 10.79 25.93
C HIS A 465 12.56 11.38 25.78
N ARG A 466 11.81 10.97 24.75
CA ARG A 466 10.44 11.43 24.54
C ARG A 466 9.51 11.04 25.69
N ILE A 467 9.52 9.77 26.09
CA ILE A 467 8.64 9.24 27.15
C ILE A 467 8.93 9.94 28.48
N LEU A 468 10.21 10.04 28.86
CA LEU A 468 10.60 10.63 30.14
C LEU A 468 10.30 12.13 30.21
N MET A 469 10.45 12.87 29.12
CA MET A 469 10.23 14.33 29.12
C MET A 469 8.76 14.71 29.00
N ASN A 470 7.94 13.94 28.27
CA ASN A 470 6.56 14.31 27.95
C ASN A 470 5.50 13.42 28.60
N GLY A 471 5.88 12.28 29.18
CA GLY A 471 4.96 11.32 29.78
C GLY A 471 4.42 11.75 31.14
N GLU A 472 3.27 11.18 31.50
CA GLU A 472 2.68 11.30 32.84
C GLU A 472 3.60 10.71 33.92
N GLU A 473 3.44 11.16 35.15
CA GLU A 473 4.32 10.75 36.26
C GLU A 473 4.32 9.23 36.48
N THR A 474 3.16 8.59 36.37
CA THR A 474 3.01 7.13 36.48
C THR A 474 3.81 6.40 35.40
N THR A 475 3.71 6.82 34.14
CA THR A 475 4.50 6.30 33.01
C THR A 475 5.99 6.50 33.23
N VAL A 476 6.40 7.67 33.71
CA VAL A 476 7.81 7.98 33.99
C VAL A 476 8.36 7.08 35.11
N MET A 477 7.61 6.89 36.20
CA MET A 477 7.97 5.99 37.28
C MET A 477 8.15 4.55 36.77
N GLN A 478 7.24 4.08 35.92
CA GLN A 478 7.32 2.73 35.35
C GLN A 478 8.54 2.56 34.43
N CYS A 479 8.78 3.52 33.55
CA CYS A 479 9.97 3.55 32.71
C CYS A 479 11.25 3.50 33.57
N CYS A 480 11.30 4.30 34.64
CA CYS A 480 12.41 4.28 35.60
C CYS A 480 12.53 2.93 36.33
N ARG A 481 11.43 2.23 36.64
CA ARG A 481 11.48 0.88 37.24
C ARG A 481 12.11 -0.13 36.29
N ILE A 482 11.65 -0.18 35.04
CA ILE A 482 12.16 -1.12 34.04
C ILE A 482 13.65 -0.84 33.73
N MET A 483 14.00 0.43 33.54
CA MET A 483 15.39 0.83 33.30
C MET A 483 16.31 0.55 34.49
N SER A 484 15.78 0.47 35.71
CA SER A 484 16.58 0.10 36.88
C SER A 484 17.15 -1.32 36.76
N TYR A 485 16.42 -2.26 36.16
CA TYR A 485 16.91 -3.62 35.90
C TYR A 485 18.01 -3.66 34.84
N LEU A 486 17.89 -2.84 33.79
CA LEU A 486 18.95 -2.69 32.79
C LEU A 486 20.25 -2.19 33.44
N TYR A 487 20.17 -1.23 34.36
CA TYR A 487 21.35 -0.80 35.12
C TYR A 487 21.89 -1.90 36.02
N MET A 488 21.02 -2.53 36.82
CA MET A 488 21.42 -3.56 37.79
C MET A 488 22.18 -4.71 37.14
N TYR A 489 21.70 -5.20 35.99
CA TYR A 489 22.23 -6.41 35.38
C TYR A 489 23.16 -6.14 34.19
N VAL A 490 22.97 -5.04 33.45
CA VAL A 490 23.59 -4.87 32.12
C VAL A 490 24.51 -3.65 32.02
N ALA A 491 24.66 -2.84 33.09
CA ALA A 491 25.48 -1.63 33.07
C ALA A 491 26.92 -1.85 32.59
N GLN A 492 27.56 -2.97 32.96
CA GLN A 492 28.93 -3.28 32.55
C GLN A 492 29.07 -3.54 31.05
N GLN A 493 28.03 -4.09 30.41
CA GLN A 493 28.04 -4.47 29.00
C GLN A 493 27.77 -3.27 28.09
N ILE A 494 27.04 -2.25 28.57
CA ILE A 494 26.76 -1.02 27.84
C ILE A 494 27.77 0.10 28.09
N TYR A 495 28.48 0.02 29.22
CA TYR A 495 29.50 1.01 29.56
C TYR A 495 30.73 0.82 28.68
N LYS A 496 31.21 1.94 28.12
CA LYS A 496 32.52 2.04 27.47
C LYS A 496 33.32 3.16 28.10
N PRO A 497 34.60 2.93 28.44
CA PRO A 497 35.42 3.98 29.02
C PRO A 497 35.71 5.10 28.01
N PRO A 498 36.08 6.30 28.48
CA PRO A 498 36.42 7.42 27.62
C PRO A 498 37.57 7.14 26.64
N SER A 499 38.43 6.17 26.95
CA SER A 499 39.52 5.71 26.08
C SER A 499 39.06 4.92 24.86
N GLU A 500 37.85 4.35 24.88
CA GLU A 500 37.37 3.39 23.88
C GLU A 500 36.21 3.91 23.02
N CYS A 501 35.66 5.08 23.34
CA CYS A 501 34.53 5.63 22.59
C CYS A 501 34.41 7.15 22.72
N ASN A 502 33.55 7.73 21.89
CA ASN A 502 33.03 9.07 22.16
C ASN A 502 32.08 9.00 23.36
N PHE A 503 32.66 9.13 24.56
CA PHE A 503 31.99 8.89 25.84
C PHE A 503 30.64 9.59 25.96
N ASN A 504 30.58 10.86 25.54
CA ASN A 504 29.36 11.67 25.59
C ASN A 504 28.23 11.20 24.67
N ARG A 505 28.55 10.44 23.62
CA ARG A 505 27.59 9.87 22.67
C ARG A 505 27.22 8.42 22.98
N SER A 506 27.89 7.78 23.94
CA SER A 506 27.60 6.39 24.31
C SER A 506 26.17 6.26 24.88
N PRO A 507 25.47 5.13 24.63
CA PRO A 507 24.14 4.88 25.18
C PRO A 507 24.09 5.00 26.70
N PHE A 508 25.09 4.43 27.38
CA PHE A 508 25.17 4.46 28.84
C PHE A 508 25.22 5.89 29.39
N VAL A 509 26.09 6.76 28.85
CA VAL A 509 26.18 8.15 29.32
C VAL A 509 24.89 8.91 29.01
N ARG A 510 24.27 8.65 27.85
CA ARG A 510 22.97 9.24 27.49
C ARG A 510 21.87 8.79 28.46
N PHE A 511 21.82 7.51 28.85
CA PHE A 511 20.90 7.04 29.89
C PHE A 511 21.16 7.70 31.24
N CYS A 512 22.42 7.88 31.65
CA CYS A 512 22.74 8.57 32.90
C CYS A 512 22.24 10.03 32.88
N LYS A 513 22.41 10.73 31.75
CA LYS A 513 21.89 12.10 31.59
C LYS A 513 20.37 12.11 31.66
N LEU A 514 19.71 11.23 30.91
CA LEU A 514 18.25 11.20 30.81
C LEU A 514 17.58 10.78 32.11
N ILE A 515 18.01 9.69 32.72
CA ILE A 515 17.31 9.06 33.84
C ILE A 515 17.84 9.57 35.17
N LEU A 516 19.15 9.47 35.39
CA LEU A 516 19.73 9.81 36.69
C LEU A 516 19.73 11.33 36.90
N GLN A 517 20.24 12.09 35.93
CA GLN A 517 20.40 13.53 36.07
C GLN A 517 19.12 14.32 35.81
N ASN A 518 18.41 14.04 34.71
CA ASN A 518 17.26 14.87 34.34
C ASN A 518 15.93 14.42 34.96
N VAL A 519 15.84 13.19 35.47
CA VAL A 519 14.61 12.64 36.05
C VAL A 519 14.76 12.40 37.54
N LEU A 520 15.58 11.44 37.98
CA LEU A 520 15.68 11.06 39.40
C LEU A 520 16.27 12.18 40.28
N LEU A 521 17.25 12.93 39.77
CA LEU A 521 17.84 14.06 40.51
C LEU A 521 16.99 15.33 40.49
N VAL A 522 16.13 15.53 39.49
CA VAL A 522 15.35 16.77 39.33
C VAL A 522 13.91 16.64 39.85
N ARG A 523 13.26 15.50 39.61
CA ARG A 523 11.87 15.28 40.03
C ARG A 523 11.79 14.76 41.46
N GLU A 524 10.68 15.06 42.12
CA GLU A 524 10.34 14.52 43.43
C GLU A 524 9.37 13.37 43.26
N PHE A 525 9.79 12.15 43.62
CA PHE A 525 8.96 10.95 43.53
C PHE A 525 8.60 10.42 44.92
N PRO A 526 7.54 9.60 45.04
CA PRO A 526 7.20 8.94 46.30
C PRO A 526 8.38 8.14 46.88
N ALA A 527 8.65 8.28 48.18
CA ALA A 527 9.79 7.63 48.82
C ALA A 527 9.80 6.10 48.67
N ILE A 528 8.62 5.46 48.68
CA ILE A 528 8.47 4.01 48.46
C ILE A 528 9.04 3.61 47.10
N PHE A 529 8.73 4.38 46.06
CA PHE A 529 9.22 4.14 44.71
C PHE A 529 10.74 4.36 44.60
N VAL A 530 11.26 5.45 45.17
CA VAL A 530 12.70 5.73 45.14
C VAL A 530 13.48 4.62 45.85
N ARG A 531 12.98 4.14 47.01
CA ARG A 531 13.56 3.00 47.75
C ARG A 531 13.57 1.70 46.95
N GLU A 532 12.60 1.52 46.07
CA GLU A 532 12.50 0.34 45.20
C GLU A 532 13.53 0.38 44.07
N VAL A 533 13.63 1.50 43.34
CA VAL A 533 14.38 1.55 42.07
C VAL A 533 15.82 2.03 42.22
N LEU A 534 16.10 2.95 43.15
CA LEU A 534 17.41 3.58 43.26
C LEU A 534 18.54 2.61 43.63
N PRO A 535 18.34 1.61 44.51
CA PRO A 535 19.35 0.59 44.79
C PRO A 535 19.84 -0.15 43.53
N ASN A 536 18.95 -0.43 42.58
CA ASN A 536 19.27 -1.12 41.33
C ASN A 536 20.19 -0.26 40.43
N TYR A 537 19.89 1.04 40.31
CA TYR A 537 20.75 1.99 39.60
C TYR A 537 22.14 2.08 40.23
N MET A 538 22.19 2.16 41.57
CA MET A 538 23.45 2.23 42.30
C MET A 538 24.25 0.94 42.16
N ALA A 539 23.63 -0.24 42.26
CA ALA A 539 24.32 -1.51 42.02
C ALA A 539 25.01 -1.55 40.65
N GLY A 540 24.29 -1.13 39.60
CA GLY A 540 24.84 -0.99 38.25
C GLY A 540 26.00 0.00 38.17
N MET A 541 25.83 1.22 38.69
CA MET A 541 26.87 2.25 38.69
C MET A 541 28.13 1.82 39.45
N LEU A 542 27.96 1.21 40.63
CA LEU A 542 29.06 0.77 41.50
C LEU A 542 29.82 -0.46 40.97
N SER A 543 29.27 -1.14 39.96
CA SER A 543 29.94 -2.21 39.22
C SER A 543 30.99 -1.69 38.22
N LEU A 544 30.99 -0.38 37.93
CA LEU A 544 31.85 0.30 36.97
C LEU A 544 33.08 0.94 37.66
N PRO A 545 34.12 1.34 36.92
CA PRO A 545 35.28 2.03 37.49
C PRO A 545 34.96 3.50 37.84
N VAL A 546 34.02 3.72 38.76
CA VAL A 546 33.52 5.06 39.15
C VAL A 546 34.63 5.96 39.67
N HIS A 547 35.55 5.42 40.46
CA HIS A 547 36.64 6.17 41.10
C HIS A 547 37.64 6.77 40.10
N SER A 548 37.76 6.20 38.89
CA SER A 548 38.69 6.67 37.86
C SER A 548 38.03 7.50 36.76
N VAL A 549 36.70 7.66 36.79
CA VAL A 549 35.94 8.42 35.79
C VAL A 549 35.19 9.57 36.45
N PRO A 550 35.70 10.82 36.33
CA PRO A 550 35.15 11.99 37.02
C PRO A 550 33.64 12.20 36.81
N TYR A 551 33.14 11.92 35.61
CA TYR A 551 31.71 12.02 35.30
C TYR A 551 30.87 11.06 36.15
N LEU A 552 31.27 9.80 36.28
CA LEU A 552 30.53 8.81 37.06
C LEU A 552 30.59 9.12 38.55
N LEU A 553 31.77 9.52 39.04
CA LEU A 553 31.97 9.93 40.43
C LEU A 553 31.03 11.09 40.79
N ARG A 554 30.89 12.07 39.90
CA ARG A 554 29.96 13.19 40.08
C ARG A 554 28.50 12.71 40.14
N VAL A 555 28.06 11.90 39.19
CA VAL A 555 26.67 11.38 39.16
C VAL A 555 26.34 10.62 40.45
N VAL A 556 27.26 9.75 40.91
CA VAL A 556 27.10 9.01 42.17
C VAL A 556 27.06 9.95 43.36
N SER A 557 27.94 10.97 43.39
CA SER A 557 27.96 11.98 44.46
C SER A 557 26.64 12.74 44.55
N ASP A 558 26.11 13.18 43.41
CA ASP A 558 24.86 13.95 43.34
C ASP A 558 23.65 13.11 43.80
N ILE A 559 23.59 11.82 43.40
CA ILE A 559 22.54 10.88 43.85
C ILE A 559 22.58 10.67 45.36
N LEU A 560 23.78 10.42 45.90
CA LEU A 560 23.95 10.25 47.34
C LEU A 560 23.52 11.52 48.07
N GLU A 561 24.07 12.69 47.70
CA GLU A 561 23.74 13.97 48.35
C GLU A 561 22.23 14.24 48.37
N LYS A 562 21.49 13.94 47.28
CA LYS A 562 20.04 14.11 47.21
C LYS A 562 19.26 13.22 48.18
N HIS A 563 19.65 11.94 48.33
CA HIS A 563 18.82 10.92 48.99
C HIS A 563 19.29 10.52 50.39
N LEU A 564 20.29 11.21 50.96
CA LEU A 564 20.85 10.88 52.28
C LEU A 564 19.93 11.19 53.48
N ASP A 565 18.85 11.95 53.27
CA ASP A 565 17.84 12.21 54.32
C ASP A 565 16.93 10.99 54.55
N ASP A 566 16.86 10.06 53.59
CA ASP A 566 16.10 8.82 53.74
C ASP A 566 16.92 7.76 54.48
N THR A 567 16.50 7.42 55.70
CA THR A 567 17.23 6.50 56.58
C THR A 567 17.36 5.08 56.02
N VAL A 568 16.39 4.62 55.23
CA VAL A 568 16.40 3.28 54.61
C VAL A 568 17.44 3.25 53.49
N LEU A 569 17.39 4.24 52.57
CA LEU A 569 18.37 4.36 51.49
C LEU A 569 19.78 4.58 52.03
N LYS A 570 19.93 5.41 53.07
CA LYS A 570 21.21 5.63 53.76
C LYS A 570 21.81 4.30 54.24
N GLY A 571 21.02 3.43 54.88
CA GLY A 571 21.47 2.11 55.32
C GLY A 571 21.91 1.21 54.16
N ILE A 572 21.14 1.19 53.07
CA ILE A 572 21.47 0.42 51.86
C ILE A 572 22.79 0.91 51.25
N PHE A 573 22.97 2.23 51.10
CA PHE A 573 24.18 2.82 50.52
C PHE A 573 25.43 2.57 51.38
N VAL A 574 25.31 2.56 52.71
CA VAL A 574 26.42 2.17 53.60
C VAL A 574 26.91 0.76 53.26
N ASN A 575 25.98 -0.20 53.14
CA ASN A 575 26.34 -1.58 52.85
C ASN A 575 27.03 -1.71 51.47
N MET A 576 26.49 -1.04 50.45
CA MET A 576 27.07 -1.05 49.10
C MET A 576 28.47 -0.41 49.04
N LEU A 577 28.70 0.71 49.75
CA LEU A 577 29.98 1.43 49.72
C LEU A 577 31.07 0.75 50.57
N LYS A 578 30.70 0.03 51.64
CA LYS A 578 31.66 -0.76 52.43
C LYS A 578 32.40 -1.80 51.60
N GLU A 579 31.74 -2.35 50.57
CA GLU A 579 32.35 -3.30 49.64
C GLU A 579 33.31 -2.63 48.62
N LYS A 580 33.39 -1.30 48.58
CA LYS A 580 34.11 -0.51 47.57
C LYS A 580 35.02 0.56 48.21
N PRO A 581 36.07 0.19 48.97
CA PRO A 581 36.89 1.13 49.75
C PRO A 581 37.59 2.21 48.90
N GLN A 582 38.00 1.87 47.67
CA GLN A 582 38.61 2.83 46.74
C GLN A 582 37.63 3.94 46.33
N LEU A 583 36.36 3.58 46.10
CA LEU A 583 35.32 4.56 45.78
C LEU A 583 34.99 5.42 47.00
N THR A 584 34.88 4.84 48.19
CA THR A 584 34.67 5.60 49.44
C THR A 584 35.77 6.64 49.64
N THR A 585 37.02 6.28 49.36
CA THR A 585 38.16 7.21 49.42
C THR A 585 38.04 8.32 48.36
N ALA A 586 37.67 7.97 47.12
CA ALA A 586 37.47 8.94 46.05
C ALA A 586 36.33 9.93 46.36
N LEU A 587 35.19 9.43 46.85
CA LEU A 587 34.04 10.25 47.28
C LEU A 587 34.41 11.17 48.44
N TYR A 588 35.17 10.68 49.42
CA TYR A 588 35.68 11.50 50.52
C TYR A 588 36.53 12.66 49.99
N ALA A 589 37.48 12.35 49.11
CA ALA A 589 38.39 13.34 48.53
C ALA A 589 37.69 14.34 47.59
N SER A 590 36.63 13.93 46.89
CA SER A 590 35.87 14.81 45.99
C SER A 590 34.75 15.60 46.68
N SER A 591 34.32 15.19 47.87
CA SER A 591 33.27 15.87 48.63
C SER A 591 33.77 17.15 49.31
N LYS A 592 32.95 18.19 49.30
CA LYS A 592 33.26 19.45 49.97
C LYS A 592 33.03 19.30 51.48
N VAL A 593 34.01 19.70 52.29
CA VAL A 593 33.90 19.65 53.76
C VAL A 593 32.62 20.35 54.22
N GLY A 594 31.85 19.67 55.06
CA GLY A 594 30.60 20.16 55.62
C GLY A 594 29.33 19.83 54.82
N THR A 595 29.42 19.17 53.64
CA THR A 595 28.21 18.67 52.95
C THR A 595 27.66 17.39 53.58
N LYS A 596 26.42 17.02 53.22
CA LYS A 596 25.81 15.78 53.73
C LYS A 596 26.60 14.56 53.27
N LEU A 597 27.08 14.56 52.02
CA LEU A 597 27.95 13.51 51.49
C LEU A 597 29.27 13.40 52.24
N PHE A 598 29.94 14.52 52.55
CA PHE A 598 31.20 14.48 53.30
C PHE A 598 31.01 13.82 54.68
N ASN A 599 29.96 14.23 55.40
CA ASN A 599 29.64 13.65 56.71
C ASN A 599 29.26 12.17 56.61
N PHE A 600 28.49 11.79 55.59
CA PHE A 600 28.09 10.41 55.34
C PHE A 600 29.28 9.50 55.03
N VAL A 601 30.14 9.90 54.10
CA VAL A 601 31.31 9.10 53.69
C VAL A 601 32.34 9.01 54.83
N SER A 602 32.49 10.07 55.62
CA SER A 602 33.34 10.08 56.83
C SER A 602 32.90 9.09 57.90
N GLN A 603 31.62 8.71 57.94
CA GLN A 603 31.09 7.70 58.87
C GLN A 603 31.31 6.26 58.39
N ILE A 604 31.59 6.08 57.09
CA ILE A 604 31.81 4.77 56.46
C ILE A 604 33.29 4.42 56.46
N LYS A 605 34.15 5.41 56.21
CA LYS A 605 35.60 5.32 56.31
C LYS A 605 36.03 5.17 57.77
#